data_AF-A0A0L7K496-F1
#
_entry.id   AF-A0A0L7K496-F1
#
_cell.length_a   1.000
_cell.length_b   1.000
_cell.length_c   1.000
_cell.angle_alpha   90.00
_cell.angle_beta   90.00
_cell.angle_gamma   90.00
#
_symmetry.space_group_name_H-M   'P 1'
#
loop_
_entity.id
_entity.type
_entity.pdbx_description
1 polymer ?
#
loop_
_entity_poly.entity_id
_entity_poly.type
_entity_poly.pdbx_seq_one_letter_code
_entity_poly.pdbx_strand_id
1 'polypeptide(L)'
;MALLSISNDIDETVAIECHTFESPELCNKFLKSTNYNLKILSFNVRSIQCNFDKFAISLQRIDSDVDVIVLTECWLSEDSIIDCLPGYNAFRSVTQMNKSGGVVTYVKSTYTTVVSFPVIKDADSMLVTINENIAVLGIYRSPSTASIEPLINSLDIVLDSLRSISVLLVTGDLNIDICNPSKNQVPDYLCLMASHSLLPAISMPTRSKACYDHIFIKCPSKSSGLVCKSSITDHDIDDPIVTVKQGQLQGSILKLLNDSPYFSFKGIPYAQPPVGDLRFKAPLPPTPWSGIRNATEHGSYCTQYDMNTNQILNGSEDCLFLNVYTKSLHPHAKIPVMVYIHGGAFMSGSGDTDTYGPEFLIQHDVILVTMNYRLEVLGFLCLDTPEVPGNAGM
;
A
#
# COMPACT_ATOMS: atom_id res chain seq x y z
N MET A 1 -3.81 -4.59 9.40
CA MET A 1 -4.10 -5.93 9.98
C MET A 1 -5.58 -6.01 10.30
N ALA A 2 -6.23 -7.08 9.89
CA ALA A 2 -7.66 -7.28 10.09
C ALA A 2 -7.92 -8.63 10.76
N LEU A 3 -8.68 -8.67 11.85
CA LEU A 3 -8.99 -9.88 12.59
C LEU A 3 -10.52 -10.07 12.66
N LEU A 4 -10.98 -11.31 12.49
CA LEU A 4 -12.40 -11.68 12.56
C LEU A 4 -12.59 -12.73 13.65
N SER A 5 -13.68 -12.59 14.41
CA SER A 5 -14.05 -13.56 15.44
C SER A 5 -15.54 -13.93 15.37
N ILE A 6 -15.88 -15.22 15.58
CA ILE A 6 -17.26 -15.76 15.43
C ILE A 6 -17.74 -16.40 16.75
N SER A 7 -18.95 -16.10 17.22
CA SER A 7 -19.58 -16.66 18.45
C SER A 7 -20.90 -17.38 18.14
N ASN A 8 -21.22 -18.44 18.89
CA ASN A 8 -22.36 -19.34 18.61
C ASN A 8 -23.69 -18.96 19.29
N ASP A 9 -23.85 -17.76 19.84
CA ASP A 9 -25.10 -17.40 20.54
C ASP A 9 -26.27 -17.23 19.54
N ILE A 10 -27.39 -17.94 19.81
CA ILE A 10 -28.49 -18.20 18.87
C ILE A 10 -29.59 -17.12 18.89
N ASP A 11 -29.55 -16.17 19.81
CA ASP A 11 -30.54 -15.11 19.89
C ASP A 11 -29.96 -13.77 19.42
N GLU A 12 -30.61 -13.19 18.41
CA GLU A 12 -30.43 -11.84 17.82
C GLU A 12 -29.76 -11.77 16.44
N THR A 13 -30.28 -10.83 15.63
CA THR A 13 -29.90 -10.48 14.25
C THR A 13 -28.40 -10.49 13.98
N VAL A 14 -27.98 -10.98 12.79
CA VAL A 14 -26.59 -10.96 12.29
C VAL A 14 -26.04 -9.54 12.29
N ALA A 15 -25.48 -9.11 13.43
CA ALA A 15 -24.84 -7.82 13.60
C ALA A 15 -23.33 -8.04 13.52
N ILE A 16 -22.73 -7.52 12.44
CA ILE A 16 -21.28 -7.42 12.35
C ILE A 16 -20.88 -6.09 12.98
N GLU A 17 -20.25 -6.16 14.13
CA GLU A 17 -19.63 -5.00 14.76
C GLU A 17 -18.20 -4.84 14.25
N CYS A 18 -17.84 -3.64 13.79
CA CYS A 18 -16.47 -3.32 13.36
C CYS A 18 -15.81 -2.39 14.39
N HIS A 19 -14.66 -2.81 14.93
CA HIS A 19 -13.90 -2.04 15.92
C HIS A 19 -12.50 -1.72 15.39
N THR A 20 -11.93 -0.59 15.79
CA THR A 20 -10.56 -0.18 15.41
C THR A 20 -9.69 -0.03 16.65
N PHE A 21 -8.48 -0.60 16.62
CA PHE A 21 -7.51 -0.54 17.70
C PHE A 21 -6.18 0.06 17.24
N GLU A 22 -5.63 0.94 18.08
CA GLU A 22 -4.34 1.61 17.83
C GLU A 22 -3.14 0.69 18.01
N SER A 23 -3.31 -0.46 18.68
CA SER A 23 -2.22 -1.41 18.91
C SER A 23 -2.73 -2.86 19.05
N PRO A 24 -1.88 -3.85 18.73
CA PRO A 24 -2.18 -5.27 18.93
C PRO A 24 -2.59 -5.63 20.36
N GLU A 25 -2.02 -4.97 21.37
CA GLU A 25 -2.29 -5.22 22.78
C GLU A 25 -3.74 -4.87 23.16
N LEU A 26 -4.27 -3.76 22.62
CA LEU A 26 -5.66 -3.36 22.85
C LEU A 26 -6.63 -4.32 22.17
N CYS A 27 -6.29 -4.79 20.96
CA CYS A 27 -7.04 -5.82 20.26
C CYS A 27 -7.10 -7.12 21.08
N ASN A 28 -5.98 -7.56 21.65
CA ASN A 28 -5.94 -8.73 22.52
C ASN A 28 -6.89 -8.59 23.74
N LYS A 29 -6.89 -7.43 24.39
CA LYS A 29 -7.76 -7.18 25.54
C LYS A 29 -9.24 -7.35 25.19
N PHE A 30 -9.65 -6.90 24.00
CA PHE A 30 -11.01 -7.11 23.49
C PHE A 30 -11.28 -8.61 23.28
N LEU A 31 -10.39 -9.31 22.57
CA LEU A 31 -10.54 -10.74 22.27
C LEU A 31 -10.62 -11.63 23.52
N LYS A 32 -9.90 -11.29 24.59
CA LYS A 32 -9.96 -12.02 25.87
C LYS A 32 -11.24 -11.78 26.64
N SER A 33 -11.91 -10.65 26.42
CA SER A 33 -13.17 -10.32 27.09
C SER A 33 -14.40 -10.99 26.46
N THR A 34 -14.19 -11.65 25.32
CA THR A 34 -15.25 -12.20 24.45
C THR A 34 -15.02 -13.69 24.19
N ASN A 35 -16.09 -14.50 24.17
CA ASN A 35 -15.98 -15.94 23.94
C ASN A 35 -16.29 -16.28 22.47
N TYR A 36 -15.25 -16.29 21.63
CA TYR A 36 -15.36 -16.61 20.20
C TYR A 36 -14.75 -17.99 19.88
N ASN A 37 -15.40 -18.73 19.00
CA ASN A 37 -15.06 -20.12 18.64
C ASN A 37 -14.13 -20.25 17.42
N LEU A 38 -14.01 -19.21 16.59
CA LEU A 38 -13.10 -19.18 15.45
C LEU A 38 -12.51 -17.78 15.31
N LYS A 39 -11.18 -17.70 15.24
CA LYS A 39 -10.42 -16.46 15.07
C LYS A 39 -9.61 -16.51 13.77
N ILE A 40 -9.81 -15.53 12.91
CA ILE A 40 -9.14 -15.46 11.59
C ILE A 40 -8.40 -14.13 11.47
N LEU A 41 -7.12 -14.18 11.12
CA LEU A 41 -6.27 -13.03 10.89
C LEU A 41 -6.00 -12.86 9.40
N SER A 42 -6.24 -11.68 8.86
CA SER A 42 -5.85 -11.28 7.51
C SER A 42 -4.79 -10.17 7.59
N PHE A 43 -3.69 -10.35 6.87
CA PHE A 43 -2.53 -9.49 6.98
C PHE A 43 -1.77 -9.36 5.65
N ASN A 44 -1.77 -8.17 5.06
CA ASN A 44 -0.82 -7.86 3.99
C ASN A 44 0.60 -7.81 4.59
N VAL A 45 1.51 -8.67 4.12
CA VAL A 45 2.87 -8.82 4.68
C VAL A 45 3.97 -8.16 3.85
N ARG A 46 3.68 -7.78 2.59
CA ARG A 46 4.63 -7.21 1.61
C ARG A 46 5.99 -7.92 1.60
N SER A 47 6.08 -9.05 0.92
CA SER A 47 7.18 -10.01 0.99
C SER A 47 7.24 -10.77 2.31
N ILE A 48 6.84 -12.04 2.25
CA ILE A 48 6.93 -12.93 3.41
C ILE A 48 8.40 -13.14 3.82
N GLN A 49 9.31 -13.28 2.86
CA GLN A 49 10.74 -13.53 3.14
C GLN A 49 11.40 -12.38 3.90
N CYS A 50 11.06 -11.14 3.58
CA CYS A 50 11.66 -9.97 4.23
C CYS A 50 11.02 -9.62 5.57
N ASN A 51 9.75 -9.98 5.78
CA ASN A 51 8.96 -9.48 6.91
C ASN A 51 8.41 -10.58 7.84
N PHE A 52 8.77 -11.85 7.64
CA PHE A 52 8.27 -12.96 8.47
C PHE A 52 8.55 -12.76 9.96
N ASP A 53 9.79 -12.42 10.34
CA ASP A 53 10.16 -12.22 11.76
C ASP A 53 9.33 -11.13 12.43
N LYS A 54 9.14 -10.01 11.72
CA LYS A 54 8.30 -8.92 12.20
C LYS A 54 6.86 -9.39 12.36
N PHE A 55 6.33 -10.10 11.35
CA PHE A 55 4.99 -10.65 11.38
C PHE A 55 4.80 -11.60 12.57
N ALA A 56 5.76 -12.50 12.81
CA ALA A 56 5.74 -13.43 13.94
C ALA A 56 5.72 -12.69 15.29
N ILE A 57 6.51 -11.62 15.43
CA ILE A 57 6.47 -10.75 16.63
C ILE A 57 5.10 -10.10 16.79
N SER A 58 4.49 -9.59 15.71
CA SER A 58 3.15 -9.00 15.78
C SER A 58 2.09 -10.03 16.15
N LEU A 59 2.16 -11.23 15.60
CA LEU A 59 1.25 -12.33 15.95
C LEU A 59 1.36 -12.66 17.44
N GLN A 60 2.57 -12.72 17.99
CA GLN A 60 2.80 -12.91 19.43
C GLN A 60 2.21 -11.79 20.29
N ARG A 61 2.23 -10.53 19.82
CA ARG A 61 1.67 -9.37 20.55
C ARG A 61 0.15 -9.37 20.59
N ILE A 62 -0.51 -9.88 19.55
CA ILE A 62 -1.96 -10.09 19.57
C ILE A 62 -2.32 -11.14 20.62
N ASP A 63 -1.38 -12.04 20.98
CA ASP A 63 -1.51 -13.03 22.07
C ASP A 63 -2.90 -13.68 22.08
N SER A 64 -3.30 -14.10 20.88
CA SER A 64 -4.54 -14.77 20.64
C SER A 64 -4.25 -16.05 19.89
N ASP A 65 -4.87 -17.13 20.34
CA ASP A 65 -4.82 -18.45 19.74
C ASP A 65 -5.56 -18.43 18.39
N VAL A 66 -4.99 -17.76 17.37
CA VAL A 66 -5.61 -17.53 16.05
C VAL A 66 -5.71 -18.85 15.28
N ASP A 67 -6.89 -19.21 14.79
CA ASP A 67 -7.10 -20.51 14.13
C ASP A 67 -6.62 -20.52 12.68
N VAL A 68 -6.83 -19.41 11.97
CA VAL A 68 -6.47 -19.24 10.56
C VAL A 68 -5.79 -17.89 10.34
N ILE A 69 -4.69 -17.88 9.61
CA ILE A 69 -3.96 -16.67 9.24
C ILE A 69 -3.85 -16.65 7.72
N VAL A 70 -4.31 -15.58 7.08
CA VAL A 70 -4.18 -15.34 5.65
C VAL A 70 -3.24 -14.16 5.44
N LEU A 71 -2.14 -14.41 4.75
CA LEU A 71 -1.17 -13.41 4.33
C LEU A 71 -1.33 -13.09 2.85
N THR A 72 -1.31 -11.81 2.50
CA THR A 72 -1.38 -11.32 1.12
C THR A 72 -0.15 -10.49 0.76
N GLU A 73 0.05 -10.25 -0.54
CA GLU A 73 1.24 -9.58 -1.09
C GLU A 73 2.54 -10.29 -0.65
N CYS A 74 2.55 -11.63 -0.70
CA CYS A 74 3.64 -12.43 -0.15
C CYS A 74 4.93 -12.45 -1.00
N TRP A 75 4.85 -11.99 -2.26
CA TRP A 75 5.95 -11.98 -3.24
C TRP A 75 6.54 -13.38 -3.46
N LEU A 76 5.68 -14.34 -3.73
CA LEU A 76 6.06 -15.74 -3.90
C LEU A 76 6.74 -15.98 -5.26
N SER A 77 7.74 -16.86 -5.25
CA SER A 77 8.40 -17.46 -6.40
C SER A 77 8.27 -19.00 -6.35
N GLU A 78 8.56 -19.70 -7.44
CA GLU A 78 8.50 -21.18 -7.49
C GLU A 78 9.32 -21.82 -6.35
N ASP A 79 10.50 -21.28 -6.07
CA ASP A 79 11.45 -21.73 -5.03
C ASP A 79 11.19 -21.15 -3.63
N SER A 80 10.14 -20.35 -3.44
CA SER A 80 9.89 -19.70 -2.15
C SER A 80 9.62 -20.70 -1.04
N ILE A 81 10.58 -20.87 -0.14
CA ILE A 81 10.39 -21.60 1.11
C ILE A 81 9.50 -20.74 2.02
N ILE A 82 8.50 -21.37 2.61
CA ILE A 82 7.60 -20.72 3.56
C ILE A 82 7.98 -21.19 4.95
N ASP A 83 8.36 -20.23 5.78
CA ASP A 83 8.75 -20.51 7.15
C ASP A 83 7.59 -21.10 7.94
N CYS A 84 7.90 -22.15 8.71
CA CYS A 84 6.88 -22.83 9.50
C CYS A 84 6.54 -22.03 10.76
N LEU A 85 5.25 -21.76 10.98
CA LEU A 85 4.75 -21.34 12.27
C LEU A 85 4.48 -22.58 13.14
N PRO A 86 5.06 -22.69 14.36
CA PRO A 86 4.82 -23.83 15.23
C PRO A 86 3.32 -24.04 15.50
N GLY A 87 2.83 -25.27 15.27
CA GLY A 87 1.41 -25.61 15.47
C GLY A 87 0.49 -25.28 14.29
N TYR A 88 1.03 -24.83 13.15
CA TYR A 88 0.26 -24.54 11.94
C TYR A 88 0.71 -25.37 10.74
N ASN A 89 -0.26 -25.75 9.91
CA ASN A 89 -0.03 -26.18 8.54
C ASN A 89 -0.01 -24.95 7.63
N ALA A 90 1.02 -24.81 6.80
CA ALA A 90 1.21 -23.68 5.90
C ALA A 90 0.89 -24.08 4.44
N PHE A 91 0.17 -23.22 3.74
CA PHE A 91 -0.23 -23.41 2.34
C PHE A 91 0.06 -22.16 1.52
N ARG A 92 0.34 -22.32 0.22
CA ARG A 92 0.61 -21.21 -0.70
C ARG A 92 -0.15 -21.31 -1.99
N SER A 93 -0.60 -20.16 -2.49
CA SER A 93 -1.14 -20.05 -3.84
C SER A 93 -0.10 -20.38 -4.89
N VAL A 94 -0.54 -20.94 -6.01
CA VAL A 94 0.27 -21.02 -7.23
C VAL A 94 0.18 -19.66 -7.91
N THR A 95 1.28 -18.90 -7.94
CA THR A 95 1.31 -17.54 -8.53
C THR A 95 1.03 -17.58 -10.03
N GLN A 96 0.07 -16.77 -10.50
CA GLN A 96 -0.34 -16.81 -11.90
C GLN A 96 0.20 -15.65 -12.75
N MET A 97 0.63 -14.52 -12.15
CA MET A 97 0.85 -13.29 -12.93
C MET A 97 2.10 -12.47 -12.61
N ASN A 98 2.43 -12.18 -11.34
CA ASN A 98 3.42 -11.16 -10.99
C ASN A 98 4.38 -11.59 -9.86
N LYS A 99 5.62 -11.08 -9.89
CA LYS A 99 6.65 -11.32 -8.84
C LYS A 99 6.26 -10.78 -7.44
N SER A 100 5.33 -9.83 -7.37
CA SER A 100 4.80 -9.26 -6.13
C SER A 100 3.51 -9.94 -5.65
N GLY A 101 3.10 -11.03 -6.30
CA GLY A 101 1.88 -11.76 -6.00
C GLY A 101 2.00 -12.76 -4.86
N GLY A 102 0.89 -13.41 -4.56
CA GLY A 102 0.85 -14.58 -3.69
C GLY A 102 0.05 -14.41 -2.40
N VAL A 103 -0.62 -15.51 -2.05
CA VAL A 103 -1.38 -15.70 -0.82
C VAL A 103 -0.78 -16.87 -0.06
N VAL A 104 -0.53 -16.69 1.23
CA VAL A 104 -0.09 -17.76 2.14
C VAL A 104 -1.11 -17.90 3.26
N THR A 105 -1.56 -19.11 3.54
CA THR A 105 -2.53 -19.38 4.61
C THR A 105 -1.96 -20.38 5.59
N TYR A 106 -1.96 -20.01 6.86
CA TYR A 106 -1.64 -20.89 7.98
C TYR A 106 -2.94 -21.31 8.67
N VAL A 107 -3.09 -22.61 8.92
CA VAL A 107 -4.22 -23.14 9.71
C VAL A 107 -3.67 -23.99 10.84
N LYS A 108 -4.20 -23.86 12.06
CA LYS A 108 -3.78 -24.71 13.18
C LYS A 108 -3.84 -26.18 12.80
N SER A 109 -2.81 -26.94 13.18
CA SER A 109 -2.64 -28.35 12.83
C SER A 109 -3.72 -29.28 13.40
N THR A 110 -4.54 -28.78 14.34
CA THR A 110 -5.68 -29.49 14.92
C THR A 110 -6.89 -29.58 13.97
N TYR A 111 -6.94 -28.76 12.93
CA TYR A 111 -8.03 -28.74 11.96
C TYR A 111 -7.75 -29.66 10.76
N THR A 112 -8.82 -30.30 10.26
CA THR A 112 -8.76 -31.01 8.98
C THR A 112 -8.98 -30.01 7.86
N THR A 113 -8.00 -29.91 6.95
CA THR A 113 -8.00 -28.90 5.88
C THR A 113 -7.93 -29.54 4.49
N VAL A 114 -8.74 -29.01 3.56
CA VAL A 114 -8.63 -29.28 2.13
C VAL A 114 -8.30 -27.97 1.42
N VAL A 115 -7.29 -27.97 0.55
CA VAL A 115 -6.84 -26.78 -0.15
C VAL A 115 -7.10 -26.91 -1.65
N SER A 116 -7.59 -25.84 -2.25
CA SER A 116 -7.74 -25.73 -3.70
C SER A 116 -7.37 -24.33 -4.19
N PHE A 117 -7.14 -24.20 -5.49
CA PHE A 117 -6.66 -22.98 -6.13
C PHE A 117 -7.66 -22.55 -7.21
N PRO A 118 -8.77 -21.89 -6.83
CA PRO A 118 -9.72 -21.41 -7.81
C PRO A 118 -9.07 -20.39 -8.76
N VAL A 119 -9.50 -20.40 -10.02
CA VAL A 119 -8.98 -19.44 -11.01
C VAL A 119 -9.80 -18.17 -10.94
N ILE A 120 -9.20 -17.12 -10.41
CA ILE A 120 -9.78 -15.77 -10.36
C ILE A 120 -8.93 -14.89 -11.28
N LYS A 121 -9.57 -14.23 -12.24
CA LYS A 121 -8.85 -13.37 -13.19
C LYS A 121 -8.26 -12.16 -12.48
N ASP A 122 -7.06 -11.79 -12.91
CA ASP A 122 -6.27 -10.66 -12.40
C ASP A 122 -5.90 -10.72 -10.92
N ALA A 123 -6.04 -11.89 -10.28
CA ALA A 123 -5.72 -12.10 -8.88
C ALA A 123 -5.08 -13.46 -8.60
N ASP A 124 -4.20 -13.51 -7.61
CA ASP A 124 -3.81 -14.77 -6.99
C ASP A 124 -4.86 -15.17 -5.96
N SER A 125 -5.20 -16.45 -5.89
CA SER A 125 -6.18 -16.92 -4.93
C SER A 125 -5.85 -18.29 -4.35
N MET A 126 -6.37 -18.54 -3.17
CA MET A 126 -6.29 -19.83 -2.50
C MET A 126 -7.51 -20.05 -1.62
N LEU A 127 -8.13 -21.21 -1.76
CA LEU A 127 -9.27 -21.63 -0.96
C LEU A 127 -8.83 -22.71 0.02
N VAL A 128 -9.11 -22.49 1.30
CA VAL A 128 -8.89 -23.47 2.35
C VAL A 128 -10.23 -23.82 3.00
N THR A 129 -10.64 -25.07 2.86
CA THR A 129 -11.84 -25.61 3.50
C THR A 129 -11.46 -26.33 4.79
N ILE A 130 -12.10 -25.97 5.90
CA ILE A 130 -11.85 -26.48 7.24
C ILE A 130 -13.10 -27.23 7.71
N ASN A 131 -12.91 -28.48 8.16
CA ASN A 131 -13.99 -29.34 8.69
C ASN A 131 -15.24 -29.39 7.80
N GLU A 132 -15.05 -29.34 6.47
CA GLU A 132 -16.07 -29.39 5.40
C GLU A 132 -17.07 -28.21 5.32
N ASN A 133 -17.30 -27.49 6.42
CA ASN A 133 -18.37 -26.49 6.52
C ASN A 133 -17.89 -25.04 6.60
N ILE A 134 -16.58 -24.82 6.75
CA ILE A 134 -15.95 -23.50 6.79
C ILE A 134 -15.03 -23.39 5.59
N ALA A 135 -15.15 -22.31 4.80
CA ALA A 135 -14.24 -22.05 3.70
C ALA A 135 -13.64 -20.65 3.81
N VAL A 136 -12.32 -20.54 3.63
CA VAL A 136 -11.56 -19.30 3.66
C VAL A 136 -10.90 -19.09 2.31
N LEU A 137 -11.41 -18.12 1.55
CA LEU A 137 -10.90 -17.70 0.26
C LEU A 137 -9.99 -16.47 0.44
N GLY A 138 -8.68 -16.69 0.34
CA GLY A 138 -7.68 -15.63 0.31
C GLY A 138 -7.44 -15.14 -1.12
N ILE A 139 -7.45 -13.82 -1.34
CA ILE A 139 -7.28 -13.20 -2.66
C ILE A 139 -6.27 -12.06 -2.59
N TYR A 140 -5.34 -11.99 -3.54
CA TYR A 140 -4.49 -10.84 -3.76
C TYR A 140 -4.63 -10.34 -5.20
N ARG A 141 -4.99 -9.07 -5.40
CA ARG A 141 -5.09 -8.44 -6.73
C ARG A 141 -4.14 -7.26 -6.81
N SER A 142 -3.27 -7.27 -7.82
CA SER A 142 -2.32 -6.17 -8.07
C SER A 142 -3.02 -4.86 -8.42
N PRO A 143 -2.54 -3.69 -7.96
CA PRO A 143 -3.09 -2.39 -8.31
C PRO A 143 -2.90 -2.02 -9.79
N SER A 144 -2.01 -2.72 -10.51
CA SER A 144 -1.70 -2.48 -11.93
C SER A 144 -2.82 -2.89 -12.91
N THR A 145 -3.93 -3.39 -12.40
CA THR A 145 -5.00 -4.00 -13.21
C THR A 145 -6.11 -2.97 -13.49
N ALA A 146 -6.30 -2.66 -14.77
CA ALA A 146 -7.09 -1.50 -15.21
C ALA A 146 -8.62 -1.64 -15.05
N SER A 147 -9.15 -2.87 -15.03
CA SER A 147 -10.58 -3.16 -14.89
C SER A 147 -10.85 -4.15 -13.76
N ILE A 148 -12.01 -4.03 -13.10
CA ILE A 148 -12.46 -4.94 -12.04
C ILE A 148 -13.44 -5.99 -12.60
N GLU A 149 -13.98 -5.78 -13.81
CA GLU A 149 -14.96 -6.67 -14.43
C GLU A 149 -14.49 -8.13 -14.61
N PRO A 150 -13.25 -8.43 -15.06
CA PRO A 150 -12.78 -9.82 -15.16
C PRO A 150 -12.74 -10.52 -13.78
N LEU A 151 -12.36 -9.77 -12.74
CA LEU A 151 -12.36 -10.24 -11.36
C LEU A 151 -13.79 -10.58 -10.92
N ILE A 152 -14.75 -9.66 -11.09
CA ILE A 152 -16.16 -9.86 -10.70
C ILE A 152 -16.73 -11.13 -11.34
N ASN A 153 -16.59 -11.28 -12.66
CA ASN A 153 -17.15 -12.41 -13.40
C ASN A 153 -16.54 -13.76 -12.97
N SER A 154 -15.23 -13.80 -12.73
CA SER A 154 -14.56 -15.04 -12.29
C SER A 154 -14.81 -15.35 -10.82
N LEU A 155 -14.91 -14.32 -9.96
CA LEU A 155 -15.25 -14.47 -8.55
C LEU A 155 -16.68 -15.00 -8.38
N ASP A 156 -17.63 -14.53 -9.18
CA ASP A 156 -19.03 -15.00 -9.15
C ASP A 156 -19.14 -16.52 -9.34
N ILE A 157 -18.43 -17.06 -10.34
CA ILE A 157 -18.38 -18.50 -10.62
C ILE A 157 -17.81 -19.28 -9.42
N VAL A 158 -16.76 -18.75 -8.78
CA VAL A 158 -16.15 -19.38 -7.60
C VAL A 158 -17.11 -19.33 -6.42
N LEU A 159 -17.77 -18.20 -6.16
CA LEU A 159 -18.71 -18.06 -5.06
C LEU A 159 -19.96 -18.94 -5.24
N ASP A 160 -20.46 -19.09 -6.47
CA ASP A 160 -21.56 -20.01 -6.77
C ASP A 160 -21.21 -21.46 -6.44
N SER A 161 -19.96 -21.87 -6.69
CA SER A 161 -19.48 -23.22 -6.32
C SER A 161 -19.42 -23.45 -4.81
N LEU A 162 -19.41 -22.38 -4.01
CA LEU A 162 -19.33 -22.38 -2.54
C LEU A 162 -20.67 -22.10 -1.86
N ARG A 163 -21.78 -22.08 -2.63
CA ARG A 163 -23.11 -21.73 -2.09
C ARG A 163 -23.56 -22.64 -0.93
N SER A 164 -23.18 -23.92 -0.95
CA SER A 164 -23.51 -24.90 0.10
C SER A 164 -22.72 -24.73 1.40
N ILE A 165 -21.61 -23.99 1.37
CA ILE A 165 -20.78 -23.75 2.56
C ILE A 165 -21.54 -22.86 3.55
N SER A 166 -21.54 -23.29 4.82
CA SER A 166 -22.26 -22.60 5.90
C SER A 166 -21.53 -21.34 6.36
N VAL A 167 -20.20 -21.41 6.51
CA VAL A 167 -19.36 -20.27 6.87
C VAL A 167 -18.36 -20.01 5.76
N LEU A 168 -18.56 -18.93 5.01
CA LEU A 168 -17.66 -18.53 3.93
C LEU A 168 -17.01 -17.19 4.28
N LEU A 169 -15.69 -17.15 4.23
CA LEU A 169 -14.89 -15.95 4.36
C LEU A 169 -14.19 -15.64 3.04
N VAL A 170 -14.32 -14.40 2.56
CA VAL A 170 -13.50 -13.87 1.47
C VAL A 170 -12.63 -12.77 2.05
N THR A 171 -11.32 -12.90 1.93
CA THR A 171 -10.39 -11.93 2.50
C THR A 171 -9.14 -11.71 1.66
N GLY A 172 -8.55 -10.54 1.79
CA GLY A 172 -7.21 -10.23 1.30
C GLY A 172 -7.10 -8.80 0.81
N ASP A 173 -6.04 -8.50 0.05
CA ASP A 173 -5.81 -7.19 -0.54
C ASP A 173 -6.23 -7.20 -2.01
N LEU A 174 -7.40 -6.64 -2.27
CA LEU A 174 -7.99 -6.62 -3.62
C LEU A 174 -7.67 -5.33 -4.38
N ASN A 175 -7.05 -4.33 -3.71
CA ASN A 175 -6.83 -3.00 -4.28
C ASN A 175 -8.11 -2.36 -4.88
N ILE A 176 -9.27 -2.57 -4.23
CA ILE A 176 -10.57 -1.95 -4.57
C ILE A 176 -10.98 -1.07 -3.40
N ASP A 177 -11.14 0.25 -3.59
CA ASP A 177 -11.48 1.14 -2.47
C ASP A 177 -13.00 1.16 -2.18
N ILE A 178 -13.45 0.36 -1.22
CA ILE A 178 -14.88 0.32 -0.84
C ILE A 178 -15.35 1.55 -0.04
N CYS A 179 -14.43 2.38 0.47
CA CYS A 179 -14.78 3.65 1.11
C CYS A 179 -15.14 4.75 0.09
N ASN A 180 -14.85 4.55 -1.19
CA ASN A 180 -15.19 5.48 -2.26
C ASN A 180 -16.11 4.82 -3.32
N PRO A 181 -17.40 4.61 -3.01
CA PRO A 181 -18.32 3.88 -3.88
C PRO A 181 -18.64 4.61 -5.20
N SER A 182 -18.22 5.87 -5.35
CA SER A 182 -18.40 6.65 -6.58
C SER A 182 -17.39 6.30 -7.69
N LYS A 183 -16.34 5.54 -7.39
CA LYS A 183 -15.37 5.07 -8.38
C LYS A 183 -15.87 3.82 -9.11
N ASN A 184 -15.63 3.80 -10.42
CA ASN A 184 -16.07 2.77 -11.38
C ASN A 184 -16.08 1.35 -10.80
N GLN A 185 -17.24 0.68 -10.90
CA GLN A 185 -17.49 -0.75 -10.64
C GLN A 185 -17.39 -1.20 -9.16
N VAL A 186 -17.14 -0.30 -8.20
CA VAL A 186 -17.26 -0.62 -6.76
C VAL A 186 -18.69 -1.06 -6.39
N PRO A 187 -19.77 -0.40 -6.88
CA PRO A 187 -21.13 -0.86 -6.62
C PRO A 187 -21.40 -2.28 -7.16
N ASP A 188 -20.89 -2.61 -8.34
CA ASP A 188 -21.07 -3.94 -8.94
C ASP A 188 -20.36 -5.02 -8.11
N TYR A 189 -19.14 -4.72 -7.63
CA TYR A 189 -18.42 -5.59 -6.71
C TYR A 189 -19.18 -5.80 -5.39
N LEU A 190 -19.70 -4.73 -4.77
CA LEU A 190 -20.48 -4.85 -3.53
C LEU A 190 -21.79 -5.60 -3.74
N CYS A 191 -22.47 -5.38 -4.88
CA CYS A 191 -23.67 -6.12 -5.27
C CYS A 191 -23.38 -7.61 -5.46
N LEU A 192 -22.25 -7.97 -6.08
CA LEU A 192 -21.81 -9.36 -6.20
C LEU A 192 -21.61 -10.00 -4.82
N MET A 193 -20.88 -9.35 -3.90
CA MET A 193 -20.69 -9.91 -2.56
C MET A 193 -22.04 -10.11 -1.85
N ALA A 194 -22.92 -9.11 -1.92
CA ALA A 194 -24.24 -9.18 -1.31
C ALA A 194 -25.13 -10.28 -1.92
N SER A 195 -25.07 -10.53 -3.24
CA SER A 195 -25.88 -11.57 -3.90
C SER A 195 -25.52 -12.98 -3.39
N HIS A 196 -24.28 -13.18 -2.92
CA HIS A 196 -23.80 -14.41 -2.29
C HIS A 196 -23.95 -14.42 -0.76
N SER A 197 -24.72 -13.50 -0.20
CA SER A 197 -24.93 -13.34 1.26
C SER A 197 -23.64 -13.05 2.04
N LEU A 198 -22.64 -12.44 1.37
CA LEU A 198 -21.41 -12.00 1.99
C LEU A 198 -21.54 -10.54 2.43
N LEU A 199 -21.46 -10.31 3.73
CA LEU A 199 -21.50 -8.96 4.32
C LEU A 199 -20.08 -8.51 4.68
N PRO A 200 -19.75 -7.22 4.52
CA PRO A 200 -18.44 -6.71 4.91
C PRO A 200 -18.28 -6.83 6.43
N ALA A 201 -17.34 -7.67 6.86
CA ALA A 201 -16.94 -7.71 8.26
C ALA A 201 -16.17 -6.44 8.66
N ILE A 202 -15.49 -5.84 7.69
CA ILE A 202 -14.74 -4.60 7.83
C ILE A 202 -15.14 -3.68 6.67
N SER A 203 -15.57 -2.47 7.03
CA SER A 203 -15.90 -1.39 6.09
C SER A 203 -15.15 -0.09 6.44
N MET A 204 -14.27 -0.15 7.44
CA MET A 204 -13.46 0.97 7.90
C MET A 204 -12.16 1.07 7.09
N PRO A 205 -11.54 2.25 7.00
CA PRO A 205 -10.28 2.41 6.30
C PRO A 205 -9.19 1.46 6.84
N THR A 206 -8.63 0.67 5.94
CA THR A 206 -7.47 -0.20 6.21
C THR A 206 -6.17 0.46 5.75
N ARG A 207 -6.26 1.50 4.90
CA ARG A 207 -5.15 2.33 4.44
C ARG A 207 -5.55 3.81 4.37
N SER A 208 -5.07 4.63 5.31
CA SER A 208 -5.42 6.06 5.40
C SER A 208 -6.94 6.30 5.42
N LYS A 209 -7.55 6.70 4.29
CA LYS A 209 -9.01 6.89 4.13
C LYS A 209 -9.66 5.85 3.21
N ALA A 210 -8.86 4.95 2.62
CA ALA A 210 -9.31 3.90 1.73
C ALA A 210 -9.40 2.56 2.47
N CYS A 211 -10.28 1.69 1.99
CA CYS A 211 -10.38 0.31 2.45
C CYS A 211 -10.05 -0.61 1.27
N TYR A 212 -8.83 -1.16 1.25
CA TYR A 212 -8.32 -2.06 0.21
C TYR A 212 -8.20 -3.52 0.69
N ASP A 213 -7.86 -3.69 1.97
CA ASP A 213 -7.93 -4.99 2.64
C ASP A 213 -9.38 -5.30 3.01
N HIS A 214 -9.91 -6.37 2.42
CA HIS A 214 -11.30 -6.76 2.61
C HIS A 214 -11.41 -7.96 3.52
N ILE A 215 -12.48 -7.98 4.31
CA ILE A 215 -13.01 -9.18 4.94
C ILE A 215 -14.52 -9.17 4.72
N PHE A 216 -15.03 -10.15 3.97
CA PHE A 216 -16.44 -10.39 3.78
C PHE A 216 -16.80 -11.76 4.31
N ILE A 217 -17.92 -11.84 5.05
CA ILE A 217 -18.34 -13.06 5.73
C ILE A 217 -19.80 -13.39 5.44
N LYS A 218 -20.04 -14.67 5.18
CA LYS A 218 -21.34 -15.32 5.22
C LYS A 218 -21.29 -16.25 6.42
N CYS A 219 -22.08 -15.96 7.44
CA CYS A 219 -22.12 -16.75 8.67
C CYS A 219 -23.53 -16.71 9.27
N PRO A 220 -24.07 -17.85 9.75
CA PRO A 220 -25.35 -17.88 10.44
C PRO A 220 -25.28 -17.33 11.88
N SER A 221 -24.10 -17.02 12.40
CA SER A 221 -23.85 -16.65 13.79
C SER A 221 -23.24 -15.25 13.92
N LYS A 222 -23.24 -14.68 15.14
CA LYS A 222 -22.67 -13.36 15.39
C LYS A 222 -21.17 -13.36 15.08
N SER A 223 -20.72 -12.32 14.38
CA SER A 223 -19.31 -12.12 14.05
C SER A 223 -18.88 -10.68 14.34
N SER A 224 -17.60 -10.48 14.59
CA SER A 224 -17.03 -9.16 14.85
C SER A 224 -15.75 -8.97 14.04
N GLY A 225 -15.68 -7.87 13.31
CA GLY A 225 -14.51 -7.46 12.55
C GLY A 225 -13.67 -6.47 13.35
N LEU A 226 -12.36 -6.63 13.29
CA LEU A 226 -11.40 -5.85 14.07
C LEU A 226 -10.34 -5.34 13.12
N VAL A 227 -10.08 -4.04 13.11
CA VAL A 227 -8.96 -3.43 12.39
C VAL A 227 -7.91 -3.03 13.40
N CYS A 228 -6.72 -3.61 13.28
CA CYS A 228 -5.58 -3.29 14.13
C CYS A 228 -4.50 -2.58 13.30
N LYS A 229 -3.96 -1.50 13.85
CA LYS A 229 -2.75 -0.86 13.30
C LYS A 229 -1.54 -1.78 13.51
N SER A 230 -0.63 -1.83 12.54
CA SER A 230 0.62 -2.60 12.59
C SER A 230 1.74 -1.84 11.92
N SER A 231 2.92 -1.83 12.55
CA SER A 231 4.12 -1.12 12.10
C SER A 231 4.94 -1.89 11.04
N ILE A 232 4.39 -2.97 10.48
CA ILE A 232 5.08 -3.86 9.54
C ILE A 232 4.69 -3.53 8.10
N THR A 233 3.45 -3.09 7.91
CA THR A 233 2.97 -2.55 6.64
C THR A 233 3.40 -1.09 6.55
N ASP A 234 4.00 -0.67 5.44
CA ASP A 234 4.33 0.73 5.11
C ASP A 234 3.08 1.57 4.79
N HIS A 235 1.96 1.25 5.43
CA HIS A 235 0.67 1.88 5.25
C HIS A 235 0.26 2.64 6.51
N ASP A 236 1.26 3.12 7.24
CA ASP A 236 1.09 3.91 8.44
C ASP A 236 0.19 5.13 8.15
N ILE A 237 -0.85 5.24 8.97
CA ILE A 237 -1.66 6.45 9.15
C ILE A 237 -0.80 7.59 9.74
N ASP A 238 0.47 7.32 10.05
CA ASP A 238 1.45 8.25 10.62
C ASP A 238 2.38 8.88 9.56
N ASP A 239 2.18 8.58 8.27
CA ASP A 239 2.88 9.30 7.20
C ASP A 239 2.61 10.81 7.34
N PRO A 240 3.65 11.64 7.50
CA PRO A 240 3.50 13.01 7.93
C PRO A 240 2.73 13.81 6.88
N ILE A 241 1.65 14.48 7.31
CA ILE A 241 0.95 15.46 6.49
C ILE A 241 1.45 16.85 6.84
N VAL A 242 1.95 17.57 5.83
CA VAL A 242 2.36 18.98 5.97
C VAL A 242 1.57 19.87 5.03
N THR A 243 1.30 21.09 5.48
CA THR A 243 0.62 22.10 4.67
C THR A 243 1.65 23.06 4.08
N VAL A 244 1.67 23.16 2.75
CA VAL A 244 2.44 24.16 1.99
C VAL A 244 1.49 25.16 1.33
N LYS A 245 2.04 26.22 0.74
CA LYS A 245 1.24 27.29 0.11
C LYS A 245 0.27 26.77 -0.97
N GLN A 246 0.64 25.71 -1.67
CA GLN A 246 -0.11 25.12 -2.78
C GLN A 246 -1.14 24.06 -2.35
N GLY A 247 -1.03 23.51 -1.14
CA GLY A 247 -1.91 22.42 -0.70
C GLY A 247 -1.29 21.56 0.41
N GLN A 248 -1.84 20.37 0.63
CA GLN A 248 -1.32 19.41 1.60
C GLN A 248 -0.47 18.34 0.92
N LEU A 249 0.60 17.91 1.59
CA LEU A 249 1.52 16.86 1.13
C LEU A 249 1.55 15.72 2.16
N GLN A 250 1.56 14.47 1.69
CA GLN A 250 1.81 13.28 2.50
C GLN A 250 3.21 12.76 2.19
N GLY A 251 4.12 12.82 3.16
CA GLY A 251 5.48 12.27 3.06
C GLY A 251 5.59 10.89 3.69
N SER A 252 6.82 10.40 3.88
CA SER A 252 7.14 9.15 4.55
C SER A 252 8.05 9.35 5.76
N ILE A 253 7.94 8.48 6.76
CA ILE A 253 8.93 8.34 7.83
C ILE A 253 9.91 7.21 7.44
N LEU A 254 11.17 7.57 7.24
CA LEU A 254 12.24 6.64 6.89
C LEU A 254 13.26 6.54 8.02
N LYS A 255 14.13 5.54 7.98
CA LYS A 255 15.16 5.32 8.99
C LYS A 255 16.55 5.51 8.41
N LEU A 256 17.39 6.20 9.19
CA LEU A 256 18.83 6.26 8.94
C LEU A 256 19.49 4.93 9.32
N LEU A 257 20.77 4.77 8.93
CA LEU A 257 21.58 3.58 9.27
C LEU A 257 21.71 3.31 10.79
N ASN A 258 21.49 4.33 11.62
CA ASN A 258 21.50 4.24 13.08
C ASN A 258 20.09 4.08 13.68
N ASP A 259 19.11 3.66 12.86
CA ASP A 259 17.68 3.52 13.19
C ASP A 259 16.95 4.81 13.59
N SER A 260 17.61 5.97 13.57
CA SER A 260 16.93 7.24 13.87
C SER A 260 15.97 7.63 12.73
N PRO A 261 14.73 8.06 13.06
CA PRO A 261 13.75 8.41 12.05
C PRO A 261 14.07 9.76 11.41
N TYR A 262 13.70 9.90 10.13
CA TYR A 262 13.64 11.16 9.43
C TYR A 262 12.42 11.21 8.51
N PHE A 263 11.95 12.42 8.24
CA PHE A 263 10.82 12.68 7.35
C PHE A 263 11.33 12.95 5.93
N SER A 264 10.63 12.38 4.95
CA SER A 264 10.95 12.48 3.53
C SER A 264 9.71 12.92 2.76
N PHE A 265 9.82 13.97 1.96
CA PHE A 265 8.80 14.41 1.01
C PHE A 265 9.43 14.54 -0.36
N LYS A 266 8.96 13.79 -1.35
CA LYS A 266 9.55 13.68 -2.69
C LYS A 266 8.55 14.10 -3.76
N GLY A 267 9.03 14.43 -4.95
CA GLY A 267 8.16 14.72 -6.10
C GLY A 267 7.26 15.95 -5.92
N ILE A 268 7.70 16.93 -5.14
CA ILE A 268 6.91 18.14 -4.86
C ILE A 268 7.06 19.11 -6.04
N PRO A 269 5.97 19.47 -6.75
CA PRO A 269 6.06 20.40 -7.86
C PRO A 269 6.35 21.82 -7.36
N TYR A 270 7.44 22.40 -7.85
CA TYR A 270 7.80 23.79 -7.51
C TYR A 270 7.48 24.78 -8.64
N ALA A 271 7.05 24.28 -9.80
CA ALA A 271 6.62 25.06 -10.96
C ALA A 271 5.52 24.31 -11.74
N GLN A 272 4.87 24.99 -12.67
CA GLN A 272 4.00 24.33 -13.65
C GLN A 272 4.81 23.43 -14.60
N PRO A 273 4.24 22.31 -15.07
CA PRO A 273 4.88 21.46 -16.08
C PRO A 273 5.24 22.29 -17.31
N PRO A 274 6.52 22.33 -17.74
CA PRO A 274 6.98 23.15 -18.86
C PRO A 274 6.68 22.48 -20.22
N VAL A 275 5.44 22.04 -20.40
CA VAL A 275 4.97 21.32 -21.59
C VAL A 275 4.17 22.24 -22.52
N GLY A 276 4.05 21.85 -23.79
CA GLY A 276 3.29 22.62 -24.78
C GLY A 276 3.84 24.04 -24.93
N ASP A 277 2.97 25.04 -24.77
CA ASP A 277 3.33 26.45 -24.91
C ASP A 277 4.31 26.98 -23.84
N LEU A 278 4.54 26.21 -22.76
CA LEU A 278 5.52 26.55 -21.71
C LEU A 278 6.92 25.99 -22.00
N ARG A 279 7.07 25.17 -23.04
CA ARG A 279 8.38 24.63 -23.45
C ARG A 279 9.34 25.77 -23.77
N PHE A 280 10.59 25.68 -23.31
CA PHE A 280 11.67 26.68 -23.43
C PHE A 280 11.46 28.02 -22.71
N LYS A 281 10.27 28.31 -22.18
CA LYS A 281 9.96 29.57 -21.47
C LYS A 281 10.35 29.49 -20.00
N ALA A 282 10.49 30.63 -19.33
CA ALA A 282 10.68 30.67 -17.88
C ALA A 282 9.57 29.90 -17.12
N PRO A 283 9.89 29.22 -16.01
CA PRO A 283 8.90 28.44 -15.27
C PRO A 283 7.84 29.34 -14.64
N LEU A 284 6.58 28.91 -14.68
CA LEU A 284 5.48 29.57 -13.98
C LEU A 284 5.27 28.98 -12.59
N PRO A 285 4.76 29.76 -11.61
CA PRO A 285 4.44 29.25 -10.28
C PRO A 285 3.50 28.02 -10.34
N PRO A 286 3.68 27.04 -9.44
CA PRO A 286 2.92 25.81 -9.45
C PRO A 286 1.45 26.07 -9.11
N THR A 287 0.56 25.35 -9.78
CA THR A 287 -0.88 25.43 -9.53
C THR A 287 -1.22 24.79 -8.18
N PRO A 288 -2.04 25.43 -7.32
CA PRO A 288 -2.57 24.79 -6.13
C PRO A 288 -3.35 23.52 -6.47
N TRP A 289 -3.35 22.55 -5.55
CA TRP A 289 -4.13 21.31 -5.70
C TRP A 289 -5.14 21.16 -4.57
N SER A 290 -6.23 20.44 -4.85
CA SER A 290 -7.20 20.04 -3.84
C SER A 290 -6.82 18.69 -3.23
N GLY A 291 -7.16 18.49 -1.96
CA GLY A 291 -6.85 17.27 -1.23
C GLY A 291 -5.38 17.16 -0.81
N ILE A 292 -4.95 15.93 -0.54
CA ILE A 292 -3.59 15.60 -0.09
C ILE A 292 -2.85 15.00 -1.28
N ARG A 293 -1.73 15.62 -1.66
CA ARG A 293 -0.86 15.10 -2.71
C ARG A 293 0.13 14.10 -2.12
N ASN A 294 0.27 12.96 -2.78
CA ASN A 294 1.27 11.97 -2.42
C ASN A 294 2.68 12.51 -2.73
N ALA A 295 3.55 12.53 -1.71
CA ALA A 295 4.94 12.92 -1.77
C ALA A 295 5.85 11.84 -1.16
N THR A 296 5.46 10.57 -1.25
CA THR A 296 6.28 9.43 -0.80
C THR A 296 7.28 8.97 -1.87
N GLU A 297 7.01 9.30 -3.14
CA GLU A 297 7.78 8.87 -4.32
C GLU A 297 8.38 10.06 -5.08
N HIS A 298 9.45 9.81 -5.83
CA HIS A 298 10.07 10.81 -6.68
C HIS A 298 9.15 11.18 -7.85
N GLY A 299 9.24 12.45 -8.27
CA GLY A 299 8.68 12.86 -9.54
C GLY A 299 9.54 12.35 -10.71
N SER A 300 9.11 12.60 -11.94
CA SER A 300 9.93 12.25 -13.09
C SER A 300 11.22 13.09 -13.14
N TYR A 301 12.33 12.47 -13.49
CA TYR A 301 13.56 13.17 -13.88
C TYR A 301 13.39 13.80 -15.27
N CYS A 302 14.17 14.85 -15.54
CA CYS A 302 14.10 15.55 -16.81
C CYS A 302 14.65 14.70 -17.96
N THR A 303 14.05 14.81 -19.14
CA THR A 303 14.59 14.24 -20.38
C THR A 303 16.06 14.62 -20.55
N GLN A 304 16.90 13.62 -20.77
CA GLN A 304 18.36 13.80 -20.80
C GLN A 304 19.05 12.68 -21.58
N TYR A 305 20.22 13.00 -22.13
CA TYR A 305 21.20 12.03 -22.56
C TYR A 305 22.14 11.67 -21.41
N ASP A 306 22.16 10.41 -21.01
CA ASP A 306 23.09 9.93 -20.01
C ASP A 306 24.46 9.66 -20.65
N MET A 307 25.41 10.55 -20.37
CA MET A 307 26.80 10.46 -20.83
C MET A 307 27.54 9.23 -20.28
N ASN A 308 27.12 8.65 -19.16
CA ASN A 308 27.78 7.47 -18.59
C ASN A 308 27.40 6.19 -19.33
N THR A 309 26.12 6.07 -19.70
CA THR A 309 25.59 4.89 -20.42
C THR A 309 25.55 5.08 -21.94
N ASN A 310 25.79 6.30 -22.43
CA ASN A 310 25.62 6.71 -23.82
C ASN A 310 24.21 6.44 -24.36
N GLN A 311 23.18 6.59 -23.52
CA GLN A 311 21.79 6.34 -23.87
C GLN A 311 20.92 7.57 -23.61
N ILE A 312 19.90 7.76 -24.43
CA ILE A 312 18.81 8.70 -24.13
C ILE A 312 17.96 8.05 -23.04
N LEU A 313 17.91 8.69 -21.87
CA LEU A 313 17.00 8.27 -20.81
C LEU A 313 15.64 8.92 -21.07
N ASN A 314 14.61 8.09 -21.21
CA ASN A 314 13.24 8.52 -21.42
C ASN A 314 12.64 9.08 -20.12
N GLY A 315 13.10 10.27 -19.73
CA GLY A 315 12.50 11.09 -18.69
C GLY A 315 11.21 11.76 -19.15
N SER A 316 10.79 12.78 -18.41
CA SER A 316 9.61 13.60 -18.74
C SER A 316 10.00 15.07 -18.87
N GLU A 317 9.25 15.83 -19.68
CA GLU A 317 9.30 17.30 -19.63
C GLU A 317 8.62 17.84 -18.37
N ASP A 318 7.60 17.14 -17.86
CA ASP A 318 7.06 17.39 -16.53
C ASP A 318 8.03 16.81 -15.49
N CYS A 319 9.07 17.59 -15.17
CA CYS A 319 10.17 17.18 -14.30
C CYS A 319 10.54 18.20 -13.21
N LEU A 320 9.80 19.31 -13.09
CA LEU A 320 10.12 20.42 -12.16
C LEU A 320 9.68 20.10 -10.73
N PHE A 321 10.35 19.11 -10.15
CA PHE A 321 10.11 18.60 -8.80
C PHE A 321 11.29 18.87 -7.87
N LEU A 322 10.98 19.01 -6.59
CA LEU A 322 11.96 19.02 -5.50
C LEU A 322 11.61 17.96 -4.46
N ASN A 323 12.62 17.62 -3.66
CA ASN A 323 12.54 16.67 -2.56
C ASN A 323 13.05 17.35 -1.28
N VAL A 324 12.44 17.06 -0.14
CA VAL A 324 12.75 17.64 1.18
C VAL A 324 12.93 16.54 2.20
N TYR A 325 14.02 16.61 2.95
CA TYR A 325 14.37 15.66 4.00
C TYR A 325 14.70 16.41 5.30
N THR A 326 14.19 15.95 6.44
CA THR A 326 14.40 16.60 7.74
C THR A 326 14.17 15.64 8.91
N LYS A 327 14.82 15.87 10.06
CA LYS A 327 14.53 15.16 11.32
C LYS A 327 13.40 15.76 12.14
N SER A 328 12.93 16.96 11.80
CA SER A 328 11.93 17.67 12.60
C SER A 328 10.92 18.40 11.71
N LEU A 329 9.64 18.26 12.07
CA LEU A 329 8.51 18.98 11.50
C LEU A 329 8.01 20.12 12.41
N HIS A 330 8.73 20.43 13.50
CA HIS A 330 8.34 21.50 14.41
C HIS A 330 8.35 22.86 13.67
N PRO A 331 7.21 23.57 13.59
CA PRO A 331 7.10 24.81 12.79
C PRO A 331 8.04 25.94 13.21
N HIS A 332 8.55 25.89 14.45
CA HIS A 332 9.41 26.92 15.04
C HIS A 332 10.87 26.47 15.20
N ALA A 333 11.23 25.27 14.73
CA ALA A 333 12.61 24.81 14.76
C ALA A 333 13.45 25.64 13.79
N LYS A 334 14.55 26.22 14.30
CA LYS A 334 15.51 26.99 13.49
C LYS A 334 16.59 26.05 12.96
N ILE A 335 16.23 25.27 11.95
CA ILE A 335 17.11 24.28 11.33
C ILE A 335 17.70 24.90 10.05
N PRO A 336 19.04 24.84 9.84
CA PRO A 336 19.65 25.27 8.58
C PRO A 336 19.08 24.53 7.38
N VAL A 337 18.79 25.25 6.30
CA VAL A 337 18.31 24.67 5.03
C VAL A 337 19.47 24.60 4.04
N MET A 338 19.76 23.40 3.56
CA MET A 338 20.74 23.13 2.52
C MET A 338 20.00 22.80 1.22
N VAL A 339 20.15 23.64 0.20
CA VAL A 339 19.59 23.37 -1.13
C VAL A 339 20.71 22.87 -2.04
N TYR A 340 20.56 21.66 -2.55
CA TYR A 340 21.51 21.01 -3.44
C TYR A 340 20.98 20.98 -4.87
N ILE A 341 21.75 21.56 -5.79
CA ILE A 341 21.49 21.57 -7.22
C ILE A 341 22.47 20.60 -7.84
N HIS A 342 21.97 19.54 -8.50
CA HIS A 342 22.82 18.50 -9.05
C HIS A 342 23.71 19.01 -10.19
N GLY A 343 24.88 18.40 -10.31
CA GLY A 343 25.79 18.60 -11.45
C GLY A 343 25.30 17.89 -12.72
N GLY A 344 26.23 17.60 -13.63
CA GLY A 344 25.92 16.97 -14.92
C GLY A 344 25.97 17.93 -16.11
N ALA A 345 26.78 19.00 -15.98
CA ALA A 345 27.10 19.95 -17.06
C ALA A 345 25.87 20.57 -17.77
N PHE A 346 24.76 20.73 -17.03
CA PHE A 346 23.46 21.19 -17.57
C PHE A 346 22.81 20.23 -18.58
N MET A 347 23.35 19.02 -18.75
CA MET A 347 22.89 18.03 -19.73
C MET A 347 22.21 16.82 -19.07
N SER A 348 22.68 16.38 -17.91
CA SER A 348 22.19 15.18 -17.23
C SER A 348 22.14 15.35 -15.71
N GLY A 349 21.56 14.37 -15.03
CA GLY A 349 21.38 14.30 -13.58
C GLY A 349 19.92 14.43 -13.14
N SER A 350 19.69 14.17 -11.86
CA SER A 350 18.43 14.39 -11.15
C SER A 350 18.72 14.71 -9.69
N GLY A 351 17.72 15.21 -8.96
CA GLY A 351 17.75 15.37 -7.52
C GLY A 351 17.34 14.10 -6.75
N ASP A 352 17.32 12.94 -7.41
CA ASP A 352 16.79 11.71 -6.84
C ASP A 352 17.80 11.02 -5.90
N THR A 353 17.28 10.14 -5.05
CA THR A 353 18.06 9.46 -4.01
C THR A 353 18.94 8.32 -4.52
N ASP A 354 18.80 7.92 -5.78
CA ASP A 354 19.63 6.89 -6.40
C ASP A 354 21.10 7.34 -6.53
N THR A 355 21.30 8.65 -6.72
CA THR A 355 22.62 9.28 -6.83
C THR A 355 22.93 10.13 -5.61
N TYR A 356 21.93 10.85 -5.07
CA TYR A 356 22.11 11.84 -4.01
C TYR A 356 21.28 11.52 -2.77
N GLY A 357 21.53 10.36 -2.18
CA GLY A 357 20.89 9.92 -0.94
C GLY A 357 21.09 10.89 0.24
N PRO A 358 20.04 11.16 1.05
CA PRO A 358 20.10 12.14 2.14
C PRO A 358 20.77 11.61 3.42
N GLU A 359 21.08 10.31 3.49
CA GLU A 359 21.35 9.56 4.72
C GLU A 359 22.55 10.07 5.51
N PHE A 360 23.55 10.65 4.85
CA PHE A 360 24.72 11.22 5.52
C PHE A 360 24.45 12.63 6.05
N LEU A 361 23.79 13.48 5.26
CA LEU A 361 23.56 14.88 5.65
C LEU A 361 22.47 15.00 6.72
N ILE A 362 21.41 14.19 6.62
CA ILE A 362 20.30 14.19 7.59
C ILE A 362 20.70 13.63 8.95
N GLN A 363 21.88 12.99 9.08
CA GLN A 363 22.43 12.71 10.40
C GLN A 363 22.70 13.98 11.20
N HIS A 364 22.96 15.09 10.53
CA HIS A 364 23.05 16.42 11.14
C HIS A 364 21.66 17.07 11.22
N ASP A 365 21.48 18.01 12.15
CA ASP A 365 20.24 18.79 12.28
C ASP A 365 20.14 19.82 11.15
N VAL A 366 19.83 19.34 9.94
CA VAL A 366 19.64 20.15 8.72
C VAL A 366 18.37 19.74 7.99
N ILE A 367 17.81 20.68 7.22
CA ILE A 367 16.80 20.40 6.20
C ILE A 367 17.55 20.31 4.87
N LEU A 368 17.55 19.14 4.25
CA LEU A 368 18.12 18.96 2.92
C LEU A 368 17.01 19.08 1.87
N VAL A 369 17.25 19.92 0.88
CA VAL A 369 16.40 20.05 -0.31
C VAL A 369 17.21 19.66 -1.53
N THR A 370 16.74 18.71 -2.31
CA THR A 370 17.28 18.41 -3.65
C THR A 370 16.23 18.78 -4.70
N MET A 371 16.65 19.08 -5.93
CA MET A 371 15.71 19.47 -6.97
C MET A 371 16.19 19.09 -8.35
N ASN A 372 15.23 18.89 -9.25
CA ASN A 372 15.45 18.82 -10.68
C ASN A 372 15.38 20.23 -11.28
N TYR A 373 16.09 20.46 -12.37
CA TYR A 373 15.93 21.62 -13.24
C TYR A 373 15.99 21.17 -14.70
N ARG A 374 15.42 21.93 -15.63
CA ARG A 374 15.43 21.55 -17.06
C ARG A 374 16.85 21.47 -17.59
N LEU A 375 17.09 20.45 -18.41
CA LEU A 375 18.40 20.11 -18.96
C LEU A 375 18.45 20.30 -20.47
N GLU A 376 19.66 20.29 -21.01
CA GLU A 376 19.96 20.33 -22.44
C GLU A 376 19.23 21.47 -23.17
N VAL A 377 18.74 21.20 -24.39
CA VAL A 377 17.99 22.14 -25.22
C VAL A 377 16.70 22.62 -24.52
N LEU A 378 16.08 21.78 -23.69
CA LEU A 378 14.83 22.15 -23.01
C LEU A 378 15.04 23.20 -21.92
N GLY A 379 16.22 23.21 -21.27
CA GLY A 379 16.58 24.17 -20.23
C GLY A 379 17.37 25.38 -20.73
N PHE A 380 18.15 25.23 -21.80
CA PHE A 380 19.20 26.19 -22.15
C PHE A 380 19.18 26.66 -23.61
N LEU A 381 18.15 26.33 -24.39
CA LEU A 381 17.96 26.95 -25.71
C LEU A 381 17.87 28.47 -25.59
N CYS A 382 18.67 29.17 -26.39
CA CYS A 382 18.65 30.62 -26.51
C CYS A 382 18.51 30.99 -27.99
N LEU A 383 17.45 31.73 -28.32
CA LEU A 383 17.19 32.24 -29.68
C LEU A 383 17.35 33.76 -29.78
N ASP A 384 17.79 34.41 -28.69
CA ASP A 384 17.86 35.87 -28.58
C ASP A 384 16.51 36.56 -28.89
N THR A 385 15.41 35.93 -28.47
CA THR A 385 14.06 36.49 -28.54
C THR A 385 13.43 36.63 -27.14
N PRO A 386 12.43 37.50 -26.96
CA PRO A 386 11.73 37.64 -25.68
C PRO A 386 11.08 36.34 -25.18
N GLU A 387 10.66 35.46 -26.09
CA GLU A 387 10.01 34.20 -25.77
C GLU A 387 11.00 33.12 -25.34
N VAL A 388 12.21 33.11 -25.90
CA VAL A 388 13.27 32.12 -25.61
C VAL A 388 14.61 32.83 -25.40
N PRO A 389 14.77 33.57 -24.28
CA PRO A 389 15.96 34.37 -24.00
C PRO A 389 17.16 33.53 -23.49
N GLY A 390 17.00 32.21 -23.32
CA GLY A 390 17.97 31.35 -22.68
C GLY A 390 17.71 31.13 -21.18
N ASN A 391 18.50 30.24 -20.59
CA ASN A 391 18.59 30.04 -19.13
C ASN A 391 17.26 29.67 -18.44
N ALA A 392 16.37 28.99 -19.14
CA ALA A 392 15.08 28.56 -18.59
C ALA A 392 15.24 27.53 -17.44
N GLY A 393 16.39 26.85 -17.36
CA GLY A 393 16.78 25.97 -16.26
C GLY A 393 17.41 26.66 -15.05
N MET A 394 17.71 27.97 -15.10
CA MET A 394 18.38 28.72 -14.03
C MET A 394 17.45 29.59 -13.19
#